data_AF-A0A8S0WPB5-F1
#
_entry.id   AF-A0A8S0WPB5-F1
#
_cell.length_a   1.000
_cell.length_b   1.000
_cell.length_c   1.000
_cell.angle_alpha   90.00
_cell.angle_beta   90.00
_cell.angle_gamma   90.00
#
_symmetry.space_group_name_H-M   'P 1'
#
loop_
_entity.id
_entity.type
_entity.pdbx_description
1 polymer ?
#
loop_
_entity_poly.entity_id
_entity_poly.type
_entity_poly.pdbx_seq_one_letter_code
_entity_poly.pdbx_strand_id
1 'polypeptide(L)'
;MPPPPLGLGPQHRRPSPPPSFLTGLMKTSPHQSIPSFTSEGPTRKQVLVSFGGTPPNLTKFFTELAIRVANGYLRDGCSMLKVTSIVCAYDGLSLVTPAIASPSDLDILCNFIHESLPTGTPFEVALPSSTSFIKILDIPYFDPKGLKITQEALEKALRTSVHAEVFAYLSTKPRIDRNSAHSTLCTVYCNIWDSQQGTRAKKALGQPIFLTGRSCAIRPAARHTGVLLCQCCWKWDHPTIACKAKQLSCPICSGPHEQKEHCQHAGCCKGNVKVKPPVLPTPRNQPCPHKGHCVNCYKDHTANSASCKFWAHRYICEWIMAKYRQVHEHAARHQLTNPQT
;
A
#
# COMPACT_ATOMS: atom_id res chain seq x y z
N MET A 1 92.74 7.70 23.41
CA MET A 1 92.43 6.53 22.56
C MET A 1 91.58 5.56 23.37
N PRO A 2 90.31 5.33 23.01
CA PRO A 2 89.54 4.19 23.50
C PRO A 2 89.58 3.00 22.51
N PRO A 3 89.51 1.75 23.01
CA PRO A 3 89.61 0.51 22.23
C PRO A 3 88.23 0.03 21.68
N PRO A 4 88.18 -1.06 20.87
CA PRO A 4 87.21 -1.27 19.79
C PRO A 4 85.91 -2.00 20.24
N PRO A 5 84.89 -2.14 19.36
CA PRO A 5 83.53 -2.49 19.75
C PRO A 5 83.32 -4.00 19.85
N LEU A 6 82.50 -4.42 20.81
CA LEU A 6 81.98 -5.79 20.89
C LEU A 6 80.68 -5.93 20.10
N GLY A 7 80.66 -6.96 19.26
CA GLY A 7 79.64 -7.26 18.28
C GLY A 7 78.31 -7.79 18.83
N LEU A 8 77.38 -7.84 17.88
CA LEU A 8 75.95 -8.08 17.95
C LEU A 8 75.56 -9.50 18.41
N GLY A 9 74.54 -9.57 19.26
CA GLY A 9 73.62 -10.72 19.40
C GLY A 9 72.18 -10.28 19.10
N PRO A 10 71.31 -11.16 18.56
CA PRO A 10 70.21 -10.76 17.68
C PRO A 10 68.97 -10.23 18.42
N GLN A 11 68.51 -9.05 18.02
CA GLN A 11 67.22 -8.49 18.42
C GLN A 11 66.09 -9.10 17.58
N HIS A 12 65.06 -9.60 18.25
CA HIS A 12 63.79 -9.97 17.64
C HIS A 12 63.19 -8.76 16.89
N ARG A 13 62.90 -8.96 15.60
CA ARG A 13 62.29 -7.97 14.71
C ARG A 13 60.92 -7.53 15.24
N ARG A 14 60.78 -6.24 15.57
CA ARG A 14 59.47 -5.57 15.52
C ARG A 14 59.15 -5.24 14.05
N PRO A 15 57.94 -5.50 13.55
CA PRO A 15 57.54 -5.05 12.22
C PRO A 15 57.42 -3.52 12.15
N SER A 16 57.96 -2.96 11.08
CA SER A 16 57.88 -1.54 10.70
C SER A 16 56.46 -1.14 10.29
N PRO A 17 56.04 0.13 10.47
CA PRO A 17 54.79 0.63 9.92
C PRO A 17 54.95 0.90 8.41
N PRO A 18 53.93 0.66 7.56
CA PRO A 18 53.99 1.07 6.17
C PRO A 18 53.74 2.58 6.02
N PRO A 19 54.27 3.20 4.93
CA PRO A 19 54.29 4.65 4.74
C PRO A 19 52.99 5.19 4.15
N SER A 20 52.68 6.44 4.50
CA SER A 20 51.60 7.23 3.90
C SER A 20 52.08 7.91 2.62
N PHE A 21 51.33 7.78 1.51
CA PHE A 21 51.32 8.76 0.42
C PHE A 21 49.92 8.82 -0.23
N LEU A 22 49.28 9.99 -0.10
CA LEU A 22 48.49 10.79 -1.07
C LEU A 22 47.78 10.02 -2.21
N THR A 23 46.52 10.23 -2.60
CA THR A 23 45.62 11.41 -2.56
C THR A 23 44.26 10.99 -3.14
N GLY A 24 43.17 11.59 -2.65
CA GLY A 24 42.00 11.96 -3.46
C GLY A 24 41.08 10.84 -3.98
N LEU A 25 40.03 10.54 -3.22
CA LEU A 25 38.72 10.24 -3.79
C LEU A 25 37.64 10.83 -2.86
N MET A 26 36.76 11.60 -3.48
CA MET A 26 35.75 12.43 -2.86
C MET A 26 34.91 11.66 -1.85
N LYS A 27 34.72 12.23 -0.65
CA LYS A 27 33.65 11.81 0.27
C LYS A 27 32.33 11.98 -0.47
N THR A 28 31.74 10.88 -0.92
CA THR A 28 30.32 10.88 -1.26
C THR A 28 29.56 11.24 0.01
N SER A 29 28.66 12.21 -0.11
CA SER A 29 27.75 12.59 0.98
C SER A 29 27.04 11.34 1.52
N PRO A 30 26.84 11.21 2.84
CA PRO A 30 26.12 10.07 3.38
C PRO A 30 24.73 10.01 2.74
N HIS A 31 24.45 8.93 2.03
CA HIS A 31 23.11 8.62 1.54
C HIS A 31 22.24 8.48 2.79
N GLN A 32 21.43 9.50 3.10
CA GLN A 32 20.56 9.46 4.27
C GLN A 32 19.64 8.25 4.14
N SER A 33 19.75 7.31 5.09
CA SER A 33 18.91 6.12 5.10
C SER A 33 17.44 6.51 5.31
N ILE A 34 16.57 5.86 4.55
CA ILE A 34 15.13 6.06 4.67
C ILE A 34 14.70 5.61 6.07
N PRO A 35 13.88 6.40 6.79
CA PRO A 35 13.42 5.99 8.11
C PRO A 35 12.65 4.67 8.05
N SER A 36 12.83 3.80 9.04
CA SER A 36 12.15 2.48 9.10
C SER A 36 10.62 2.56 9.12
N PHE A 37 10.07 3.74 9.44
CA PHE A 37 8.64 4.04 9.44
C PHE A 37 8.15 4.69 8.15
N THR A 38 9.01 4.88 7.15
CA THR A 38 8.64 5.46 5.85
C THR A 38 8.94 4.43 4.77
N SER A 39 7.95 4.10 3.94
CA SER A 39 8.22 3.32 2.75
C SER A 39 8.58 4.20 1.58
N GLU A 40 9.50 3.73 0.74
CA GLU A 40 9.74 4.30 -0.57
C GLU A 40 8.43 4.39 -1.36
N GLY A 41 8.07 5.63 -1.69
CA GLY A 41 7.09 5.90 -2.73
C GLY A 41 7.74 5.80 -4.12
N PRO A 42 6.92 5.78 -5.18
CA PRO A 42 7.41 5.91 -6.55
C PRO A 42 8.30 7.16 -6.69
N THR A 43 9.27 7.13 -7.60
CA THR A 43 10.19 8.26 -7.79
C THR A 43 9.43 9.58 -7.99
N ARG A 44 9.85 10.67 -7.33
CA ARG A 44 9.26 12.02 -7.55
C ARG A 44 9.55 12.60 -8.93
N LYS A 45 10.32 11.89 -9.76
CA LYS A 45 10.55 12.15 -11.19
C LYS A 45 9.40 11.62 -12.06
N GLN A 46 8.19 11.81 -11.56
CA GLN A 46 6.95 11.55 -12.28
C GLN A 46 5.84 12.39 -11.64
N VAL A 47 4.76 12.61 -12.37
CA VAL A 47 3.53 13.24 -11.90
C VAL A 47 2.41 12.22 -12.04
N LEU A 48 1.68 11.98 -10.96
CA LEU A 48 0.56 11.05 -10.93
C LEU A 48 -0.75 11.79 -11.18
N VAL A 49 -1.65 11.15 -11.93
CA VAL A 49 -3.04 11.55 -12.12
C VAL A 49 -3.92 10.46 -11.55
N SER A 50 -4.72 10.78 -10.53
CA SER A 50 -5.60 9.83 -9.84
C SER A 50 -7.07 10.19 -10.03
N PHE A 51 -7.92 9.20 -10.30
CA PHE A 51 -9.34 9.41 -10.66
C PHE A 51 -10.33 9.14 -9.51
N GLY A 52 -9.87 8.74 -8.33
CA GLY A 52 -10.71 8.48 -7.15
C GLY A 52 -11.75 7.37 -7.32
N GLY A 53 -11.69 6.59 -8.41
CA GLY A 53 -12.69 5.61 -8.83
C GLY A 53 -12.25 4.89 -10.10
N THR A 54 -13.21 4.37 -10.88
CA THR A 54 -12.89 3.74 -12.17
C THR A 54 -12.37 4.79 -13.16
N PRO A 55 -11.14 4.65 -13.67
CA PRO A 55 -10.58 5.63 -14.60
C PRO A 55 -11.39 5.66 -15.91
N PRO A 56 -11.49 6.82 -16.58
CA PRO A 56 -12.12 6.94 -17.89
C PRO A 56 -11.31 6.19 -18.96
N ASN A 57 -11.74 6.23 -20.22
CA ASN A 57 -10.92 5.69 -21.30
C ASN A 57 -9.65 6.54 -21.49
N LEU A 58 -8.50 5.99 -21.09
CA LEU A 58 -7.20 6.66 -21.11
C LEU A 58 -6.39 6.42 -22.39
N THR A 59 -6.92 5.68 -23.38
CA THR A 59 -6.15 5.21 -24.55
C THR A 59 -5.45 6.36 -25.31
N LYS A 60 -6.08 7.54 -25.37
CA LYS A 60 -5.51 8.73 -26.03
C LYS A 60 -4.21 9.24 -25.41
N PHE A 61 -3.96 8.97 -24.13
CA PHE A 61 -2.76 9.40 -23.43
C PHE A 61 -1.53 8.54 -23.75
N PHE A 62 -1.70 7.33 -24.28
CA PHE A 62 -0.60 6.41 -24.59
C PHE A 62 -0.06 6.62 -26.01
N THR A 63 0.05 7.89 -26.42
CA THR A 63 0.51 8.28 -27.75
C THR A 63 1.61 9.33 -27.66
N GLU A 64 2.52 9.33 -28.64
CA GLU A 64 3.54 10.38 -28.80
C GLU A 64 2.90 11.77 -28.96
N LEU A 65 1.70 11.85 -29.53
CA LEU A 65 0.97 13.11 -29.64
C LEU A 65 0.61 13.68 -28.26
N ALA A 66 0.11 12.85 -27.34
CA ALA A 66 -0.20 13.28 -25.99
C ALA A 66 1.05 13.81 -25.25
N ILE A 67 2.21 13.17 -25.43
CA ILE A 67 3.49 13.63 -24.88
C ILE A 67 3.88 14.99 -25.47
N ARG A 68 3.75 15.18 -26.80
CA ARG A 68 4.05 16.46 -27.45
C ARG A 68 3.13 17.58 -27.01
N VAL A 69 1.84 17.29 -26.84
CA VAL A 69 0.85 18.24 -26.36
C VAL A 69 1.16 18.63 -24.92
N ALA A 70 1.37 17.68 -24.00
CA ALA A 70 1.75 17.98 -22.62
C ALA A 70 3.01 18.87 -22.54
N ASN A 71 4.02 18.55 -23.35
CA ASN A 71 5.23 19.38 -23.45
C ASN A 71 4.98 20.75 -24.12
N GLY A 72 3.91 20.91 -24.90
CA GLY A 72 3.43 22.20 -25.39
C GLY A 72 2.96 23.10 -24.25
N TYR A 73 2.05 22.59 -23.42
CA TYR A 73 1.56 23.32 -22.23
C TYR A 73 2.71 23.72 -21.31
N LEU A 74 3.67 22.82 -21.06
CA LEU A 74 4.86 23.13 -20.25
C LEU A 74 5.70 24.26 -20.87
N ARG A 75 5.92 24.26 -22.19
CA ARG A 75 6.64 25.36 -22.85
C ARG A 75 5.88 26.68 -22.78
N ASP A 76 4.58 26.65 -23.03
CA ASP A 76 3.73 27.86 -23.03
C ASP A 76 3.65 28.47 -21.62
N GLY A 77 3.66 27.62 -20.58
CA GLY A 77 3.80 28.01 -19.18
C GLY A 77 5.24 28.32 -18.74
N CYS A 78 6.19 28.44 -19.66
CA CYS A 78 7.61 28.75 -19.38
C CYS A 78 8.32 27.75 -18.43
N SER A 79 7.86 26.51 -18.39
CA SER A 79 8.48 25.44 -17.61
C SER A 79 9.67 24.82 -18.35
N MET A 80 10.71 24.48 -17.59
CA MET A 80 11.86 23.69 -18.06
C MET A 80 11.63 22.18 -17.93
N LEU A 81 10.53 21.75 -17.32
CA LEU A 81 10.16 20.36 -17.17
C LEU A 81 9.79 19.75 -18.53
N LYS A 82 10.03 18.45 -18.69
CA LYS A 82 9.58 17.68 -19.86
C LYS A 82 8.96 16.38 -19.42
N VAL A 83 7.85 16.02 -20.06
CA VAL A 83 7.26 14.69 -19.96
C VAL A 83 7.95 13.79 -20.99
N THR A 84 8.53 12.68 -20.54
CA THR A 84 9.25 11.71 -21.39
C THR A 84 8.39 10.52 -21.77
N SER A 85 7.43 10.16 -20.92
CA SER A 85 6.46 9.10 -21.20
C SER A 85 5.20 9.27 -20.36
N ILE A 86 4.10 8.70 -20.84
CA ILE A 86 2.83 8.64 -20.11
C ILE A 86 2.42 7.17 -20.05
N VAL A 87 2.27 6.63 -18.84
CA VAL A 87 1.95 5.21 -18.62
C VAL A 87 0.76 5.06 -17.67
N CYS A 88 0.07 3.92 -17.76
CA CYS A 88 -0.97 3.57 -16.79
C CYS A 88 -0.30 3.12 -15.48
N ALA A 89 -0.65 3.76 -14.36
CA ALA A 89 -0.09 3.44 -13.04
C ALA A 89 -1.07 3.82 -11.92
N TYR A 90 -1.11 3.04 -10.84
CA TYR A 90 -1.83 3.34 -9.59
C TYR A 90 -3.28 3.82 -9.80
N ASP A 91 -4.04 3.09 -10.63
CA ASP A 91 -5.42 3.40 -11.01
C ASP A 91 -5.63 4.71 -11.80
N GLY A 92 -4.58 5.22 -12.43
CA GLY A 92 -4.64 6.39 -13.32
C GLY A 92 -3.43 6.51 -14.25
N LEU A 93 -2.86 7.72 -14.36
CA LEU A 93 -1.72 8.01 -15.23
C LEU A 93 -0.46 8.34 -14.41
N SER A 94 0.70 7.97 -14.95
CA SER A 94 2.00 8.47 -14.53
C SER A 94 2.69 9.16 -15.70
N LEU A 95 2.93 10.46 -15.57
CA LEU A 95 3.71 11.26 -16.50
C LEU A 95 5.15 11.27 -15.99
N VAL A 96 6.04 10.53 -16.65
CA VAL A 96 7.45 10.42 -16.25
C VAL A 96 8.20 11.67 -16.67
N THR A 97 9.03 12.21 -15.77
CA THR A 97 9.77 13.45 -15.97
C THR A 97 11.24 13.27 -15.59
N PRO A 98 12.21 13.99 -16.17
CA PRO A 98 13.62 13.85 -15.79
C PRO A 98 13.96 14.55 -14.47
N ALA A 99 13.12 15.49 -14.04
CA ALA A 99 13.24 16.30 -12.84
C ALA A 99 11.92 16.30 -12.04
N ILE A 100 11.97 16.75 -10.78
CA ILE A 100 10.78 16.85 -9.92
C ILE A 100 9.96 18.06 -10.35
N ALA A 101 8.66 17.86 -10.59
CA ALA A 101 7.75 18.95 -10.95
C ALA A 101 7.58 19.95 -9.79
N SER A 102 7.62 21.24 -10.10
CA SER A 102 7.27 22.33 -9.19
C SER A 102 5.75 22.48 -9.07
N PRO A 103 5.23 23.27 -8.09
CA PRO A 103 3.80 23.56 -8.01
C PRO A 103 3.22 24.13 -9.31
N SER A 104 3.92 25.08 -9.94
CA SER A 104 3.51 25.65 -11.22
C SER A 104 3.47 24.62 -12.35
N ASP A 105 4.40 23.65 -12.36
CA ASP A 105 4.36 22.56 -13.34
C ASP A 105 3.15 21.65 -13.13
N LEU A 106 2.76 21.40 -11.87
CA LEU A 106 1.57 20.62 -11.55
C LEU A 106 0.30 21.33 -12.02
N ASP A 107 0.21 22.66 -11.87
CA ASP A 107 -0.92 23.45 -12.35
C ASP A 107 -1.03 23.39 -13.89
N ILE A 108 0.10 23.54 -14.58
CA ILE A 108 0.15 23.42 -16.05
C ILE A 108 -0.29 22.03 -16.51
N LEU A 109 0.23 20.97 -15.87
CA LEU A 109 -0.15 19.60 -16.19
C LEU A 109 -1.60 19.30 -15.81
N CYS A 110 -2.12 19.92 -14.75
CA CYS A 110 -3.53 19.84 -14.39
C CYS A 110 -4.43 20.39 -15.51
N ASN A 111 -4.08 21.54 -16.10
CA ASN A 111 -4.81 22.11 -17.23
C ASN A 111 -4.76 21.19 -18.47
N PHE A 112 -3.58 20.65 -18.79
CA PHE A 112 -3.44 19.66 -19.87
C PHE A 112 -4.36 18.45 -19.66
N ILE A 113 -4.40 17.89 -18.45
CA ILE A 113 -5.26 16.75 -18.12
C ILE A 113 -6.74 17.14 -18.18
N HIS A 114 -7.10 18.31 -17.66
CA HIS A 114 -8.47 18.82 -17.67
C HIS A 114 -9.03 18.90 -19.09
N GLU A 115 -8.30 19.54 -20.01
CA GLU A 115 -8.70 19.68 -21.42
C GLU A 115 -8.66 18.33 -22.16
N SER A 116 -7.80 17.44 -21.69
CA SER A 116 -7.71 16.07 -22.19
C SER A 116 -8.70 15.11 -21.52
N LEU A 117 -9.72 15.54 -20.79
CA LEU A 117 -10.71 14.62 -20.19
C LEU A 117 -12.14 15.07 -20.51
N PRO A 118 -13.13 14.15 -20.47
CA PRO A 118 -14.54 14.55 -20.53
C PRO A 118 -14.86 15.55 -19.42
N THR A 119 -15.64 16.58 -19.74
CA THR A 119 -16.05 17.62 -18.79
C THR A 119 -16.68 17.00 -17.54
N GLY A 120 -16.23 17.44 -16.36
CA GLY A 120 -16.73 16.95 -15.07
C GLY A 120 -16.09 15.64 -14.58
N THR A 121 -15.07 15.11 -15.27
CA THR A 121 -14.30 13.97 -14.76
C THR A 121 -13.51 14.39 -13.51
N PRO A 122 -13.71 13.76 -12.34
CA PRO A 122 -12.92 14.06 -11.16
C PRO A 122 -11.51 13.47 -11.31
N PHE A 123 -10.49 14.28 -11.07
CA PHE A 123 -9.10 13.82 -10.99
C PHE A 123 -8.27 14.70 -10.06
N GLU A 124 -7.13 14.17 -9.63
CA GLU A 124 -6.10 14.89 -8.87
C GLU A 124 -4.75 14.72 -9.57
N VAL A 125 -3.98 15.81 -9.65
CA VAL A 125 -2.61 15.80 -10.19
C VAL A 125 -1.64 16.11 -9.06
N ALA A 126 -0.73 15.18 -8.77
CA ALA A 126 0.21 15.32 -7.67
C ALA A 126 1.52 14.58 -7.95
N LEU A 127 2.57 14.97 -7.25
CA LEU A 127 3.79 14.15 -7.18
C LEU A 127 3.50 12.88 -6.37
N PRO A 128 4.08 11.72 -6.74
CA PRO A 128 4.05 10.56 -5.86
C PRO A 128 4.68 10.93 -4.52
N SER A 129 4.02 10.50 -3.46
CA SER A 129 4.51 10.68 -2.10
C SER A 129 4.91 9.34 -1.51
N SER A 130 5.94 9.37 -0.67
CA SER A 130 6.23 8.24 0.21
C SER A 130 5.14 8.15 1.27
N THR A 131 5.04 7.03 1.96
CA THR A 131 4.07 6.89 3.04
C THR A 131 4.82 6.68 4.34
N SER A 132 4.58 7.55 5.31
CA SER A 132 5.03 7.36 6.69
C SER A 132 3.92 6.73 7.51
N PHE A 133 4.31 5.73 8.31
CA PHE A 133 3.43 4.96 9.18
C PHE A 133 3.66 5.43 10.61
N ILE A 134 2.63 5.99 11.23
CA ILE A 134 2.68 6.40 12.63
C ILE A 134 1.57 5.71 13.41
N LYS A 135 1.77 5.60 14.71
CA LYS A 135 0.75 5.15 15.65
C LYS A 135 0.61 6.13 16.81
N ILE A 136 -0.61 6.29 17.29
CA ILE A 136 -0.96 7.12 18.43
C ILE A 136 -1.41 6.18 19.53
N LEU A 137 -0.71 6.19 20.64
CA LEU A 137 -0.94 5.28 21.76
C LEU A 137 -1.93 5.87 22.76
N ASP A 138 -2.58 4.99 23.51
CA ASP A 138 -3.39 5.32 24.70
C ASP A 138 -4.60 6.22 24.43
N ILE A 139 -5.20 6.10 23.24
CA ILE A 139 -6.44 6.79 22.91
C ILE A 139 -7.62 6.07 23.58
N PRO A 140 -8.50 6.78 24.31
CA PRO A 140 -9.79 6.24 24.78
C PRO A 140 -10.58 5.57 23.65
N TYR A 141 -10.93 4.29 23.83
CA TYR A 141 -11.72 3.53 22.87
C TYR A 141 -13.22 3.87 22.92
N PHE A 142 -13.67 4.43 24.04
CA PHE A 142 -15.03 4.91 24.24
C PHE A 142 -15.03 6.43 24.41
N ASP A 143 -16.02 7.09 23.86
CA ASP A 143 -16.28 8.50 24.08
C ASP A 143 -16.85 8.75 25.49
N PRO A 144 -16.99 10.02 25.93
CA PRO A 144 -17.57 10.33 27.24
C PRO A 144 -18.99 9.82 27.47
N LYS A 145 -19.71 9.42 26.41
CA LYS A 145 -21.07 8.85 26.48
C LYS A 145 -21.05 7.31 26.52
N GLY A 146 -19.87 6.69 26.54
CA GLY A 146 -19.69 5.24 26.53
C GLY A 146 -19.83 4.59 25.15
N LEU A 147 -19.92 5.37 24.07
CA LEU A 147 -20.00 4.87 22.71
C LEU A 147 -18.60 4.65 22.14
N LYS A 148 -18.43 3.64 21.30
CA LYS A 148 -17.14 3.38 20.64
C LYS A 148 -16.75 4.56 19.77
N ILE A 149 -15.49 4.99 19.85
CA ILE A 149 -14.98 6.03 18.95
C ILE A 149 -15.04 5.55 17.50
N THR A 150 -15.45 6.43 16.60
CA THR A 150 -15.53 6.14 15.16
C THR A 150 -14.29 6.65 14.44
N GLN A 151 -13.99 6.09 13.26
CA GLN A 151 -12.88 6.56 12.44
C GLN A 151 -13.09 8.00 11.99
N GLU A 152 -14.34 8.39 11.72
CA GLU A 152 -14.74 9.73 11.30
C GLU A 152 -14.53 10.77 12.41
N ALA A 153 -14.97 10.46 13.63
CA ALA A 153 -14.79 11.35 14.77
C ALA A 153 -13.29 11.55 15.08
N LEU A 154 -12.53 10.47 14.99
CA LEU A 154 -11.09 10.49 15.19
C LEU A 154 -10.34 11.25 14.10
N GLU A 155 -10.68 11.03 12.82
CA GLU A 155 -10.11 11.78 11.71
C GLU A 155 -10.35 13.28 11.87
N LYS A 156 -11.59 13.66 12.22
CA LYS A 156 -11.93 15.06 12.51
C LYS A 156 -11.07 15.61 13.65
N ALA A 157 -10.95 14.88 14.76
CA ALA A 157 -10.15 15.31 15.91
C ALA A 157 -8.66 15.47 15.56
N LEU A 158 -8.10 14.58 14.73
CA LEU A 158 -6.72 14.67 14.26
C LEU A 158 -6.49 15.90 13.38
N ARG A 159 -7.42 16.18 12.47
CA ARG A 159 -7.37 17.35 11.56
C ARG A 159 -7.58 18.68 12.28
N THR A 160 -8.15 18.69 13.48
CA THR A 160 -8.29 19.88 14.34
C THR A 160 -7.27 19.93 15.48
N SER A 161 -6.31 19.00 15.50
CA SER A 161 -5.30 18.94 16.57
C SER A 161 -4.16 19.94 16.35
N VAL A 162 -3.25 20.03 17.33
CA VAL A 162 -2.03 20.84 17.22
C VAL A 162 -1.09 20.41 16.08
N HIS A 163 -1.29 19.22 15.51
CA HIS A 163 -0.52 18.70 14.36
C HIS A 163 -1.39 18.62 13.10
N ALA A 164 -2.39 19.49 12.98
CA ALA A 164 -3.34 19.52 11.86
C ALA A 164 -2.63 19.55 10.50
N GLU A 165 -1.49 20.24 10.37
CA GLU A 165 -0.71 20.31 9.15
C GLU A 165 -0.07 18.97 8.75
N VAL A 166 0.16 18.07 9.72
CA VAL A 166 0.62 16.71 9.46
C VAL A 166 -0.56 15.81 9.08
N PHE A 167 -1.66 15.89 9.83
CA PHE A 167 -2.85 15.06 9.63
C PHE A 167 -3.72 15.51 8.44
N ALA A 168 -3.49 16.70 7.88
CA ALA A 168 -4.04 17.11 6.60
C ALA A 168 -3.71 16.09 5.49
N TYR A 169 -2.54 15.44 5.58
CA TYR A 169 -2.00 14.49 4.62
C TYR A 169 -2.28 13.01 4.96
N LEU A 170 -3.31 12.72 5.76
CA LEU A 170 -3.76 11.34 5.98
C LEU A 170 -4.08 10.69 4.62
N SER A 171 -3.42 9.57 4.30
CA SER A 171 -3.63 8.85 3.03
C SER A 171 -4.84 7.93 3.07
N THR A 172 -5.24 7.51 4.26
CA THR A 172 -6.40 6.66 4.52
C THR A 172 -7.02 7.03 5.86
N LYS A 173 -8.29 6.69 6.07
CA LYS A 173 -8.94 6.82 7.38
C LYS A 173 -8.09 6.17 8.49
N PRO A 174 -7.96 6.79 9.68
CA PRO A 174 -7.23 6.22 10.80
C PRO A 174 -7.76 4.85 11.21
N ARG A 175 -6.87 3.89 11.47
CA ARG A 175 -7.26 2.55 11.93
C ARG A 175 -7.23 2.49 13.44
N ILE A 176 -8.34 2.07 14.04
CA ILE A 176 -8.46 1.90 15.49
C ILE A 176 -8.19 0.45 15.83
N ASP A 177 -7.19 0.20 16.67
CA ASP A 177 -6.81 -1.13 17.14
C ASP A 177 -6.91 -1.18 18.66
N ARG A 178 -7.87 -1.93 19.19
CA ARG A 178 -8.12 -2.00 20.63
C ARG A 178 -7.02 -2.84 21.28
N ASN A 179 -6.33 -2.32 22.29
CA ASN A 179 -5.15 -2.96 22.86
C ASN A 179 -5.43 -4.39 23.41
N SER A 180 -6.67 -4.65 23.83
CA SER A 180 -7.17 -5.99 24.17
C SER A 180 -8.70 -6.02 24.17
N ALA A 181 -9.30 -7.21 24.29
CA ALA A 181 -10.76 -7.36 24.36
C ALA A 181 -11.43 -6.62 25.53
N HIS A 182 -10.68 -6.36 26.61
CA HIS A 182 -11.17 -5.69 27.82
C HIS A 182 -10.61 -4.28 28.00
N SER A 183 -9.61 -3.88 27.21
CA SER A 183 -8.98 -2.54 27.33
C SER A 183 -9.98 -1.42 27.04
N THR A 184 -9.95 -0.35 27.82
CA THR A 184 -10.65 0.92 27.50
C THR A 184 -9.81 1.84 26.61
N LEU A 185 -8.58 1.41 26.27
CA LEU A 185 -7.63 2.12 25.42
C LEU A 185 -7.37 1.38 24.11
N CYS A 186 -7.02 2.14 23.09
CA CYS A 186 -6.66 1.68 21.77
C CYS A 186 -5.42 2.38 21.23
N THR A 187 -4.78 1.72 20.27
CA THR A 187 -3.74 2.29 19.42
C THR A 187 -4.37 2.66 18.10
N VAL A 188 -4.14 3.89 17.66
CA VAL A 188 -4.59 4.36 16.34
C VAL A 188 -3.41 4.34 15.40
N TYR A 189 -3.56 3.73 14.24
CA TYR A 189 -2.57 3.74 13.18
C TYR A 189 -2.98 4.70 12.08
N CYS A 190 -2.05 5.57 11.68
CA CYS A 190 -2.24 6.54 10.62
C CYS A 190 -1.18 6.34 9.54
N ASN A 191 -1.61 6.42 8.29
CA ASN A 191 -0.73 6.48 7.14
C ASN A 191 -0.76 7.92 6.63
N ILE A 192 0.42 8.51 6.44
CA ILE A 192 0.55 9.91 6.02
C ILE A 192 1.35 9.95 4.71
N TRP A 193 0.83 10.71 3.74
CA TRP A 193 1.60 11.08 2.56
C TRP A 193 2.77 11.98 2.95
N ASP A 194 4.00 11.52 2.71
CA ASP A 194 5.23 12.13 3.20
C ASP A 194 6.34 12.17 2.12
N SER A 195 7.47 12.79 2.47
CA SER A 195 8.73 12.70 1.72
C SER A 195 9.41 11.36 1.99
N GLN A 196 10.39 10.98 1.15
CA GLN A 196 11.24 9.80 1.41
C GLN A 196 11.95 9.87 2.77
N GLN A 197 12.20 11.08 3.29
CA GLN A 197 12.84 11.28 4.58
C GLN A 197 11.86 11.30 5.77
N GLY A 198 10.56 11.12 5.53
CA GLY A 198 9.52 11.19 6.56
C GLY A 198 9.42 12.58 7.20
N THR A 199 9.63 13.64 6.43
CA THR A 199 9.77 15.02 6.95
C THR A 199 8.52 15.48 7.68
N ARG A 200 7.32 15.14 7.20
CA ARG A 200 6.05 15.53 7.85
C ARG A 200 5.84 14.74 9.13
N ALA A 201 5.98 13.42 9.09
CA ALA A 201 5.82 12.56 10.26
C ALA A 201 6.79 12.97 11.38
N LYS A 202 8.05 13.28 11.04
CA LYS A 202 9.06 13.76 12.01
C LYS A 202 8.62 15.00 12.80
N LYS A 203 7.76 15.87 12.26
CA LYS A 203 7.23 17.04 12.99
C LYS A 203 6.33 16.63 14.16
N ALA A 204 5.57 15.54 14.00
CA ALA A 204 4.64 15.05 15.01
C ALA A 204 5.24 13.96 15.92
N LEU A 205 6.22 13.20 15.43
CA LEU A 205 6.82 12.10 16.18
C LEU A 205 7.45 12.57 17.51
N GLY A 206 7.12 11.86 18.59
CA GLY A 206 7.62 12.18 19.94
C GLY A 206 6.95 13.40 20.59
N GLN A 207 6.11 14.14 19.86
CA GLN A 207 5.31 15.22 20.43
C GLN A 207 4.00 14.67 21.02
N PRO A 208 3.52 15.22 22.14
CA PRO A 208 2.22 14.87 22.67
C PRO A 208 1.11 15.39 21.75
N ILE A 209 -0.03 14.71 21.77
CA ILE A 209 -1.27 15.16 21.13
C ILE A 209 -2.43 14.96 22.08
N PHE A 210 -3.27 15.99 22.25
CA PHE A 210 -4.46 15.87 23.09
C PHE A 210 -5.64 15.42 22.24
N LEU A 211 -6.13 14.21 22.50
CA LEU A 211 -7.28 13.62 21.80
C LEU A 211 -8.27 13.08 22.83
N THR A 212 -9.56 13.33 22.60
CA THR A 212 -10.65 12.74 23.41
C THR A 212 -10.46 12.93 24.93
N GLY A 213 -9.95 14.09 25.34
CA GLY A 213 -9.74 14.41 26.77
C GLY A 213 -8.46 13.84 27.37
N ARG A 214 -7.53 13.28 26.58
CA ARG A 214 -6.30 12.66 27.08
C ARG A 214 -5.08 13.06 26.25
N SER A 215 -3.94 13.24 26.94
CA SER A 215 -2.63 13.35 26.29
C SER A 215 -2.20 11.98 25.78
N CYS A 216 -1.95 11.88 24.48
CA CYS A 216 -1.59 10.67 23.75
C CYS A 216 -0.19 10.84 23.12
N ALA A 217 0.52 9.73 22.91
CA ALA A 217 1.88 9.76 22.36
C ALA A 217 1.89 9.35 20.88
N ILE A 218 2.51 10.17 20.03
CA ILE A 218 2.73 9.84 18.62
C ILE A 218 4.08 9.11 18.47
N ARG A 219 4.05 7.92 17.89
CA ARG A 219 5.21 7.04 17.72
C ARG A 219 5.34 6.54 16.28
N PRO A 220 6.55 6.19 15.83
CA PRO A 220 6.71 5.50 14.56
C PRO A 220 6.01 4.14 14.62
N ALA A 221 5.44 3.74 13.49
CA ALA A 221 4.90 2.41 13.30
C ALA A 221 5.67 1.70 12.17
N ALA A 222 5.77 0.38 12.26
CA ALA A 222 6.16 -0.41 11.11
C ALA A 222 5.05 -0.32 10.03
N ARG A 223 5.41 -0.58 8.77
CA ARG A 223 4.43 -0.80 7.72
C ARG A 223 3.57 -2.01 8.10
N HIS A 224 2.34 -1.76 8.56
CA HIS A 224 1.35 -2.81 8.81
C HIS A 224 0.66 -3.14 7.49
N THR A 225 1.24 -4.05 6.69
CA THR A 225 0.59 -4.57 5.46
C THR A 225 -0.66 -5.39 5.76
N GLY A 226 -0.91 -5.70 7.04
CA GLY A 226 -1.90 -6.69 7.46
C GLY A 226 -1.46 -8.09 7.07
N VAL A 227 -2.34 -9.04 7.36
CA VAL A 227 -2.27 -10.39 6.83
C VAL A 227 -2.54 -10.31 5.33
N LEU A 228 -1.66 -10.90 4.54
CA LEU A 228 -1.78 -10.84 3.08
C LEU A 228 -2.84 -11.83 2.59
N LEU A 229 -3.64 -11.39 1.62
CA LEU A 229 -4.52 -12.23 0.83
C LEU A 229 -3.72 -12.77 -0.36
N CYS A 230 -3.43 -14.07 -0.35
CA CYS A 230 -2.74 -14.73 -1.44
C CYS A 230 -3.53 -14.62 -2.74
N GLN A 231 -2.91 -14.13 -3.82
CA GLN A 231 -3.58 -14.00 -5.12
C GLN A 231 -3.63 -15.32 -5.92
N CYS A 232 -2.92 -16.34 -5.45
CA CYS A 232 -2.95 -17.68 -6.04
C CYS A 232 -4.12 -18.51 -5.49
N CYS A 233 -4.23 -18.64 -4.16
CA CYS A 233 -5.28 -19.48 -3.55
C CYS A 233 -6.43 -18.69 -2.90
N TRP A 234 -6.35 -17.35 -2.87
CA TRP A 234 -7.32 -16.45 -2.25
C TRP A 234 -7.57 -16.69 -0.75
N LYS A 235 -6.61 -17.31 -0.06
CA LYS A 235 -6.60 -17.42 1.39
C LYS A 235 -5.80 -16.28 2.01
N TRP A 236 -6.29 -15.79 3.14
CA TRP A 236 -5.52 -14.98 4.07
C TRP A 236 -4.48 -15.88 4.77
N ASP A 237 -3.36 -15.31 5.22
CA ASP A 237 -2.28 -15.89 6.07
C ASP A 237 -0.91 -15.95 5.38
N HIS A 238 -0.83 -15.79 4.06
CA HIS A 238 0.46 -15.83 3.36
C HIS A 238 0.49 -14.98 2.08
N PRO A 239 1.67 -14.46 1.70
CA PRO A 239 1.85 -13.85 0.39
C PRO A 239 1.80 -14.91 -0.72
N THR A 240 1.51 -14.46 -1.95
CA THR A 240 1.51 -15.32 -3.15
C THR A 240 2.84 -16.07 -3.34
N ILE A 241 3.98 -15.44 -3.02
CA ILE A 241 5.32 -16.07 -3.15
C ILE A 241 5.53 -17.25 -2.19
N ALA A 242 4.81 -17.30 -1.07
CA ALA A 242 4.88 -18.39 -0.09
C ALA A 242 3.72 -19.39 -0.27
N CYS A 243 2.92 -19.25 -1.34
CA CYS A 243 1.77 -20.11 -1.59
C CYS A 243 2.22 -21.52 -1.97
N LYS A 244 1.62 -22.53 -1.33
CA LYS A 244 1.85 -23.95 -1.62
C LYS A 244 0.77 -24.56 -2.53
N ALA A 245 -0.20 -23.76 -2.99
CA ALA A 245 -1.20 -24.24 -3.94
C ALA A 245 -0.53 -24.58 -5.28
N LYS A 246 -0.87 -25.74 -5.85
CA LYS A 246 -0.29 -26.21 -7.11
C LYS A 246 -0.75 -25.38 -8.32
N GLN A 247 -1.90 -24.72 -8.21
CA GLN A 247 -2.55 -23.99 -9.28
C GLN A 247 -3.24 -22.74 -8.70
N LEU A 248 -3.38 -21.71 -9.55
CA LEU A 248 -4.18 -20.55 -9.23
C LEU A 248 -5.66 -20.93 -9.09
N SER A 249 -6.39 -20.17 -8.30
CA SER A 249 -7.82 -20.35 -8.06
C SER A 249 -8.58 -19.09 -8.45
N CYS A 250 -9.82 -19.25 -8.86
CA CYS A 250 -10.71 -18.14 -9.19
C CYS A 250 -11.27 -17.53 -7.90
N PRO A 251 -11.21 -16.21 -7.66
CA PRO A 251 -11.79 -15.60 -6.45
C PRO A 251 -13.32 -15.68 -6.41
N ILE A 252 -13.97 -15.97 -7.53
CA ILE A 252 -15.43 -16.02 -7.66
C ILE A 252 -15.97 -17.41 -7.29
N CYS A 253 -15.37 -18.48 -7.80
CA CYS A 253 -15.87 -19.85 -7.61
C CYS A 253 -14.85 -20.83 -7.04
N SER A 254 -13.63 -20.39 -6.72
CA SER A 254 -12.52 -21.22 -6.24
C SER A 254 -12.03 -22.30 -7.24
N GLY A 255 -12.49 -22.27 -8.50
CA GLY A 255 -12.04 -23.20 -9.56
C GLY A 255 -10.66 -22.87 -10.13
N PRO A 256 -10.00 -23.79 -10.85
CA PRO A 256 -8.61 -23.67 -11.30
C PRO A 256 -8.46 -22.81 -12.58
N HIS A 257 -8.83 -21.53 -12.51
CA HIS A 257 -8.77 -20.58 -13.62
C HIS A 257 -8.74 -19.13 -13.13
N GLU A 258 -8.27 -18.20 -13.96
CA GLU A 258 -8.16 -16.80 -13.56
C GLU A 258 -9.54 -16.12 -13.50
N GLN A 259 -9.66 -15.02 -12.75
CA GLN A 259 -10.92 -14.28 -12.70
C GLN A 259 -11.39 -13.80 -14.09
N LYS A 260 -10.45 -13.37 -14.95
CA LYS A 260 -10.73 -12.90 -16.32
C LYS A 260 -11.30 -14.00 -17.23
N GLU A 261 -10.96 -15.24 -16.92
CA GLU A 261 -11.33 -16.47 -17.64
C GLU A 261 -12.61 -17.10 -17.09
N HIS A 262 -13.17 -16.55 -16.01
CA HIS A 262 -14.28 -17.14 -15.28
C HIS A 262 -15.48 -17.50 -16.17
N CYS A 263 -15.94 -16.59 -17.02
CA CYS A 263 -17.10 -16.85 -17.88
C CYS A 263 -16.86 -17.99 -18.89
N GLN A 264 -15.60 -18.26 -19.26
CA GLN A 264 -15.25 -19.25 -20.29
C GLN A 264 -15.04 -20.65 -19.68
N HIS A 265 -14.49 -20.71 -18.47
CA HIS A 265 -14.05 -21.97 -17.87
C HIS A 265 -14.92 -22.45 -16.71
N ALA A 266 -15.63 -21.55 -16.02
CA ALA A 266 -16.42 -21.93 -14.86
C ALA A 266 -17.69 -22.69 -15.28
N GLY A 267 -17.93 -23.86 -14.68
CA GLY A 267 -19.10 -24.69 -15.01
C GLY A 267 -20.44 -23.98 -14.83
N CYS A 268 -20.50 -23.08 -13.86
CA CYS A 268 -21.63 -22.21 -13.58
C CYS A 268 -21.90 -21.10 -14.63
N CYS A 269 -20.92 -20.79 -15.50
CA CYS A 269 -21.08 -19.86 -16.63
C CYS A 269 -21.27 -20.57 -17.97
N LYS A 270 -20.92 -21.85 -18.08
CA LYS A 270 -20.85 -22.60 -19.33
C LYS A 270 -22.21 -22.81 -20.02
N GLY A 271 -23.31 -22.55 -19.30
CA GLY A 271 -24.66 -22.89 -19.74
C GLY A 271 -24.88 -24.41 -19.78
N ASN A 272 -26.13 -24.82 -19.97
CA ASN A 272 -26.48 -26.21 -20.15
C ASN A 272 -27.67 -26.34 -21.11
N VAL A 273 -27.35 -26.65 -22.37
CA VAL A 273 -28.33 -26.85 -23.45
C VAL A 273 -29.19 -28.09 -23.29
N LYS A 274 -28.84 -29.00 -22.37
CA LYS A 274 -29.59 -30.24 -22.10
C LYS A 274 -30.73 -30.06 -21.10
N VAL A 275 -30.76 -28.95 -20.35
CA VAL A 275 -31.85 -28.64 -19.39
C VAL A 275 -33.02 -28.05 -20.17
N LYS A 276 -34.26 -28.29 -19.74
CA LYS A 276 -35.47 -27.65 -20.28
C LYS A 276 -36.06 -26.70 -19.24
N PRO A 277 -36.11 -25.37 -19.50
CA PRO A 277 -35.60 -24.69 -20.69
C PRO A 277 -34.06 -24.64 -20.77
N PRO A 278 -33.47 -24.53 -21.98
CA PRO A 278 -32.03 -24.44 -22.16
C PRO A 278 -31.43 -23.24 -21.42
N VAL A 279 -30.35 -23.48 -20.67
CA VAL A 279 -29.58 -22.40 -20.04
C VAL A 279 -28.46 -21.99 -20.97
N LEU A 280 -28.50 -20.77 -21.50
CA LEU A 280 -27.44 -20.25 -22.37
C LEU A 280 -26.16 -19.95 -21.57
N PRO A 281 -24.98 -20.06 -22.19
CA PRO A 281 -23.74 -19.61 -21.57
C PRO A 281 -23.79 -18.12 -21.24
N THR A 282 -23.15 -17.73 -20.14
CA THR A 282 -23.04 -16.32 -19.77
C THR A 282 -22.14 -15.60 -20.79
N PRO A 283 -22.61 -14.54 -21.46
CA PRO A 283 -21.79 -13.85 -22.45
C PRO A 283 -20.54 -13.24 -21.80
N ARG A 284 -19.47 -13.08 -22.59
CA ARG A 284 -18.23 -12.45 -22.12
C ARG A 284 -18.53 -11.04 -21.60
N ASN A 285 -17.98 -10.71 -20.44
CA ASN A 285 -18.16 -9.44 -19.71
C ASN A 285 -19.54 -9.22 -19.05
N GLN A 286 -20.45 -10.18 -19.11
CA GLN A 286 -21.66 -10.13 -18.28
C GLN A 286 -21.33 -10.60 -16.86
N PRO A 287 -22.02 -10.05 -15.83
CA PRO A 287 -21.87 -10.53 -14.47
C PRO A 287 -22.30 -11.99 -14.39
N CYS A 288 -21.57 -12.74 -13.59
CA CYS A 288 -21.84 -14.14 -13.41
C CYS A 288 -23.23 -14.34 -12.76
N PRO A 289 -24.10 -15.23 -13.29
CA PRO A 289 -25.46 -15.39 -12.79
C PRO A 289 -25.55 -16.01 -11.39
N HIS A 290 -24.46 -16.60 -10.88
CA HIS A 290 -24.43 -17.18 -9.54
C HIS A 290 -23.72 -16.26 -8.54
N LYS A 291 -24.09 -16.39 -7.27
CA LYS A 291 -23.38 -15.72 -6.18
C LYS A 291 -21.97 -16.29 -6.06
N GLY A 292 -20.99 -15.42 -5.82
CA GLY A 292 -19.62 -15.85 -5.55
C GLY A 292 -19.55 -16.76 -4.32
N HIS A 293 -18.51 -17.58 -4.24
CA HIS A 293 -18.24 -18.46 -3.11
C HIS A 293 -16.89 -18.15 -2.49
N CYS A 294 -16.90 -17.69 -1.23
CA CYS A 294 -15.70 -17.25 -0.55
C CYS A 294 -14.97 -18.43 0.08
N VAL A 295 -13.76 -18.75 -0.39
CA VAL A 295 -12.91 -19.83 0.16
C VAL A 295 -12.55 -19.65 1.64
N ASN A 296 -12.68 -18.44 2.18
CA ASN A 296 -12.27 -18.13 3.55
C ASN A 296 -13.37 -18.36 4.59
N CYS A 297 -14.61 -17.98 4.25
CA CYS A 297 -15.73 -18.05 5.19
C CYS A 297 -16.92 -18.86 4.66
N TYR A 298 -16.80 -19.42 3.46
CA TYR A 298 -17.79 -20.27 2.79
C TYR A 298 -19.17 -19.61 2.58
N LYS A 299 -19.22 -18.28 2.53
CA LYS A 299 -20.44 -17.50 2.27
C LYS A 299 -20.54 -17.02 0.83
N ASP A 300 -21.73 -16.55 0.47
CA ASP A 300 -22.14 -16.05 -0.85
C ASP A 300 -21.53 -14.68 -1.21
N HIS A 301 -20.21 -14.61 -1.35
CA HIS A 301 -19.47 -13.49 -1.93
C HIS A 301 -18.12 -13.97 -2.46
N THR A 302 -17.43 -13.15 -3.26
CA THR A 302 -16.09 -13.48 -3.78
C THR A 302 -15.02 -13.40 -2.69
N ALA A 303 -13.95 -14.19 -2.80
CA ALA A 303 -12.89 -14.23 -1.79
C ALA A 303 -12.15 -12.89 -1.58
N ASN A 304 -12.15 -12.02 -2.59
CA ASN A 304 -11.60 -10.66 -2.55
C ASN A 304 -12.63 -9.58 -2.17
N SER A 305 -13.85 -9.95 -1.76
CA SER A 305 -14.89 -8.99 -1.41
C SER A 305 -14.58 -8.27 -0.09
N ALA A 306 -14.77 -6.96 -0.06
CA ALA A 306 -14.68 -6.15 1.16
C ALA A 306 -15.76 -6.49 2.20
N SER A 307 -16.83 -7.17 1.80
CA SER A 307 -17.89 -7.67 2.69
C SER A 307 -17.49 -8.90 3.50
N CYS A 308 -16.35 -9.53 3.16
CA CYS A 308 -15.87 -10.72 3.86
C CYS A 308 -15.45 -10.39 5.30
N LYS A 309 -15.80 -11.23 6.27
CA LYS A 309 -15.34 -11.06 7.65
C LYS A 309 -13.82 -11.08 7.76
N PHE A 310 -13.13 -11.91 6.97
CA PHE A 310 -11.67 -11.91 6.94
C PHE A 310 -11.10 -10.58 6.44
N TRP A 311 -11.75 -9.94 5.47
CA TRP A 311 -11.36 -8.60 5.02
C TRP A 311 -11.48 -7.57 6.14
N ALA A 312 -12.59 -7.60 6.91
CA ALA A 312 -12.79 -6.70 8.04
C ALA A 312 -11.70 -6.85 9.11
N HIS A 313 -11.18 -8.07 9.30
CA HIS A 313 -10.16 -8.40 10.30
C HIS A 313 -8.75 -8.58 9.71
N ARG A 314 -8.50 -8.13 8.48
CA ARG A 314 -7.24 -8.35 7.75
C ARG A 314 -5.98 -7.83 8.44
N TYR A 315 -6.12 -6.95 9.43
CA TYR A 315 -4.98 -6.43 10.20
C TYR A 315 -4.73 -7.16 11.52
N ILE A 316 -5.59 -8.12 11.89
CA ILE A 316 -5.51 -8.84 13.17
C ILE A 316 -5.14 -10.30 12.87
N CYS A 317 -3.83 -10.57 12.84
CA CYS A 317 -3.30 -11.90 12.50
C CYS A 317 -3.88 -13.00 13.39
N GLU A 318 -3.86 -12.78 14.71
CA GLU A 318 -4.41 -13.74 15.68
C GLU A 318 -5.89 -14.05 15.42
N TRP A 319 -6.67 -13.04 15.03
CA TRP A 319 -8.08 -13.25 14.68
C TRP A 319 -8.22 -14.11 13.44
N ILE A 320 -7.42 -13.85 12.38
CA ILE A 320 -7.47 -14.64 11.14
C ILE A 320 -7.11 -16.09 11.42
N MET A 321 -6.02 -16.34 12.15
CA MET A 321 -5.60 -17.70 12.51
C MET A 321 -6.65 -18.42 13.37
N ALA A 322 -7.19 -17.74 14.39
CA ALA A 322 -8.25 -18.28 15.23
C ALA A 322 -9.52 -18.59 14.41
N LYS A 323 -9.86 -17.73 13.44
CA LYS A 323 -11.04 -17.93 12.60
C LYS A 323 -10.87 -19.11 11.65
N TYR A 324 -9.69 -19.29 11.06
CA TYR A 324 -9.42 -20.48 10.25
C TYR A 324 -9.58 -21.77 11.05
N ARG A 325 -9.11 -21.82 12.31
CA ARG A 325 -9.33 -22.99 13.18
C ARG A 325 -10.80 -23.33 13.32
N GLN A 326 -11.63 -22.34 13.67
CA GLN A 326 -13.09 -22.52 13.81
C GLN A 326 -13.75 -22.98 12.50
N VAL A 327 -13.34 -22.41 11.38
CA VAL A 327 -13.88 -22.72 10.05
C VAL A 327 -13.52 -24.16 9.64
N HIS A 328 -12.28 -24.60 9.90
CA HIS A 328 -11.85 -25.98 9.64
C HIS A 328 -12.56 -26.98 10.56
N GLU A 329 -12.73 -26.67 11.84
CA GLU A 329 -13.49 -27.51 12.79
C GLU A 329 -14.95 -27.66 12.37
N HIS A 330 -15.58 -26.60 11.89
CA HIS A 330 -16.94 -26.64 11.38
C HIS A 330 -17.05 -27.51 10.12
N ALA A 331 -16.11 -27.36 9.18
CA ALA A 331 -16.05 -28.19 7.97
C ALA A 331 -15.84 -29.68 8.30
N ALA A 332 -14.93 -29.99 9.23
CA ALA A 332 -14.68 -31.36 9.68
C ALA A 332 -15.92 -31.99 10.35
N ARG A 333 -16.65 -31.23 11.18
CA ARG A 333 -17.90 -31.69 11.79
C ARG A 333 -18.98 -31.99 10.75
N HIS A 334 -19.13 -31.12 9.75
CA HIS A 334 -20.11 -31.35 8.67
C HIS A 334 -19.79 -32.62 7.84
N GLN A 335 -18.52 -32.93 7.63
CA GLN A 335 -18.10 -34.16 6.94
C GLN A 335 -18.39 -35.43 7.75
N LEU A 336 -18.30 -35.36 9.08
CA LEU A 336 -18.63 -36.48 9.97
C LEU A 336 -20.14 -36.72 10.09
N THR A 337 -20.95 -35.67 9.97
CA THR A 337 -22.42 -35.76 10.09
C THR A 337 -23.14 -36.11 8.79
N ASN A 338 -22.45 -36.08 7.64
CA ASN A 338 -23.06 -36.38 6.34
C ASN A 338 -22.12 -37.25 5.48
N PRO A 339 -21.97 -38.54 5.82
CA PRO A 339 -21.05 -39.43 5.13
C PRO A 339 -21.66 -40.00 3.83
N GLN A 340 -22.15 -39.17 2.90
CA GLN A 340 -22.55 -39.63 1.56
C GLN A 340 -22.40 -38.53 0.51
N THR A 341 -21.37 -38.68 -0.34
CA THR A 341 -21.50 -38.98 -1.79
C THR A 341 -20.20 -39.58 -2.28
#